data_AF-A0A963HYR5-F1
#
_entry.id   AF-A0A963HYR5-F1
#
_cell.length_a   1.000
_cell.length_b   1.000
_cell.length_c   1.000
_cell.angle_alpha   90.00
_cell.angle_beta   90.00
_cell.angle_gamma   90.00
#
_symmetry.space_group_name_H-M   'P 1'
#
loop_
_entity.id
_entity.type
_entity.pdbx_description
1 polymer ?
#
loop_
_entity_poly.entity_id
_entity_poly.type
_entity_poly.pdbx_seq_one_letter_code
_entity_poly.pdbx_strand_id
1 'polypeptide(L)'
;MAEFRTVYLSSSFKDLKQHREAVYRALNQIGRVKVIAMEDYVARDDRPLAACLKDVADCDIYVGLFAWRYGFVPPESENPAQRSITELEYEAAAAKPRLVFVLSDLAPWPPMMMDSVTGEGDRGAKIGALRSRLLDANLATVFTDAGGLATAVSNAVNNVLLGWSDRPDTGAPQRPERKLQREVTHALYLAHHPADAGQAGALARELTLGLERPAKLSSESLFADDERAVRLREDNVIACHAAAALVTPQSLPLMLADTAIVAEALRVLRARSGSLALLLSNVRQDELPKDWVADETFVLAPLALAGEDPLRPARVWLGGRQPRAGSRSVGVPVCIVAMTRAELEALENDPALKARLTGAELQQFEDLTRALADEGIDWRARYHDSRHRWRPFHADGHSVRMIAEDIADAVGQRGQVQQRQRQVRLQWYPFDALVQDKALLRQTYRAIARAGCVVLVDEVSLFHPTLRETFQNSPFFNNDQVAIVTVSPLDPGREKIEAVLEDATRRRLAGAFDRYAVEFDPQCELAVGNERRFRRWLHCSLPATLLRLQEPQPDRSALGALAAELGEGGLQPKRDYVWGGGNRS
;
A
#
# COMPACT_ATOMS: atom_id res chain seq x y z
N MET A 1 -19.24 -16.36 17.84
CA MET A 1 -20.26 -15.28 17.89
C MET A 1 -19.53 -13.96 17.67
N ALA A 2 -20.09 -13.02 16.90
CA ALA A 2 -19.45 -11.70 16.74
C ALA A 2 -19.50 -10.94 18.07
N GLU A 3 -18.35 -10.51 18.59
CA GLU A 3 -18.27 -9.72 19.82
C GLU A 3 -18.64 -8.26 19.48
N PHE A 4 -19.78 -7.79 19.99
CA PHE A 4 -20.22 -6.41 19.84
C PHE A 4 -19.68 -5.57 20.98
N ARG A 5 -19.19 -4.36 20.67
CA ARG A 5 -18.77 -3.37 21.67
C ARG A 5 -19.90 -2.41 21.95
N THR A 6 -20.11 -2.10 23.22
CA THR A 6 -21.18 -1.24 23.68
C THR A 6 -20.71 0.21 23.76
N VAL A 7 -21.37 1.12 23.04
CA VAL A 7 -21.05 2.55 23.04
C VAL A 7 -22.15 3.30 23.77
N TYR A 8 -21.81 3.98 24.87
CA TYR A 8 -22.75 4.86 25.58
C TYR A 8 -22.70 6.27 25.01
N LEU A 9 -23.84 6.76 24.50
CA LEU A 9 -23.98 8.09 23.91
C LEU A 9 -24.62 9.07 24.92
N SER A 10 -23.80 9.91 25.53
CA SER A 10 -24.19 10.92 26.52
C SER A 10 -24.25 12.33 25.92
N SER A 11 -25.33 13.06 26.19
CA SER A 11 -25.49 14.48 25.83
C SER A 11 -26.67 15.10 26.59
N SER A 12 -26.76 16.43 26.61
CA SER A 12 -28.07 17.09 26.77
C SER A 12 -28.97 16.78 25.57
N PHE A 13 -30.29 16.75 25.77
CA PHE A 13 -31.23 16.35 24.71
C PHE A 13 -31.81 17.54 23.92
N LYS A 14 -32.32 18.57 24.62
CA LYS A 14 -33.14 19.64 24.02
C LYS A 14 -32.40 20.44 22.93
N ASP A 15 -31.13 20.73 23.13
CA ASP A 15 -30.29 21.52 22.23
C ASP A 15 -29.59 20.67 21.16
N LEU A 16 -29.25 19.41 21.48
CA LEU A 16 -28.46 18.54 20.61
C LEU A 16 -29.27 17.51 19.82
N LYS A 17 -30.60 17.56 19.82
CA LYS A 17 -31.48 16.55 19.19
C LYS A 17 -31.03 16.12 17.78
N GLN A 18 -30.80 17.07 16.87
CA GLN A 18 -30.37 16.77 15.49
C GLN A 18 -28.96 16.17 15.42
N HIS A 19 -28.05 16.66 16.27
CA HIS A 19 -26.67 16.22 16.36
C HIS A 19 -26.59 14.78 16.88
N ARG A 20 -27.38 14.50 17.92
CA ARG A 20 -27.50 13.19 18.54
C ARG A 20 -28.09 12.15 17.58
N GLU A 21 -29.13 12.51 16.82
CA GLU A 21 -29.73 11.63 15.82
C GLU A 21 -28.73 11.27 14.70
N ALA A 22 -27.96 12.25 14.21
CA ALA A 22 -26.93 12.02 13.19
C ALA A 22 -25.83 11.08 13.71
N VAL A 23 -25.35 11.31 14.94
CA VAL A 23 -24.35 10.46 15.60
C VAL A 23 -24.88 9.05 15.84
N TYR A 24 -26.09 8.91 16.37
CA TYR A 24 -26.72 7.63 16.64
C TYR A 24 -26.86 6.78 15.36
N ARG A 25 -27.30 7.39 14.25
CA ARG A 25 -27.35 6.72 12.94
C ARG A 25 -25.96 6.27 12.46
N ALA A 26 -24.98 7.14 12.57
CA ALA A 26 -23.62 6.86 12.12
C ALA A 26 -22.96 5.74 12.94
N LEU A 27 -23.20 5.68 14.25
CA LEU A 27 -22.72 4.61 15.12
C LEU A 27 -23.41 3.27 14.84
N ASN A 28 -24.72 3.26 14.57
CA ASN A 28 -25.46 2.04 14.22
C ASN A 28 -25.09 1.45 12.86
N GLN A 29 -24.47 2.23 11.96
CA GLN A 29 -23.91 1.72 10.71
C GLN A 29 -22.58 0.95 10.93
N ILE A 30 -21.97 1.07 12.11
CA ILE A 30 -20.79 0.30 12.48
C ILE A 30 -21.24 -1.09 12.92
N GLY A 31 -21.13 -2.08 12.02
CA GLY A 31 -21.65 -3.44 12.21
C GLY A 31 -21.06 -4.27 13.38
N ARG A 32 -20.26 -3.67 14.26
CA ARG A 32 -19.67 -4.29 15.47
C ARG A 32 -19.93 -3.51 16.75
N VAL A 33 -20.78 -2.49 16.69
CA VAL A 33 -21.16 -1.65 17.83
C VAL A 33 -22.62 -1.88 18.17
N LYS A 34 -22.90 -1.94 19.48
CA LYS A 34 -24.24 -1.77 20.03
C LYS A 34 -24.28 -0.41 20.72
N VAL A 35 -25.12 0.50 20.23
CA VAL A 35 -25.27 1.81 20.85
C VAL A 35 -26.24 1.70 22.02
N ILE A 36 -25.90 2.32 23.15
CA ILE A 36 -26.81 2.58 24.27
C ILE A 36 -27.08 4.08 24.25
N ALA A 37 -28.32 4.43 23.90
CA ALA A 37 -28.75 5.80 23.75
C ALA A 37 -30.17 5.97 24.32
N MET A 38 -30.51 7.19 24.75
CA MET A 38 -31.84 7.53 25.26
C MET A 38 -32.99 7.17 24.29
N GLU A 39 -32.72 7.09 22.99
CA GLU A 39 -33.63 6.74 21.90
C GLU A 39 -34.09 5.27 21.91
N ASP A 40 -33.32 4.37 22.53
CA ASP A 40 -33.62 2.93 22.58
C ASP A 40 -34.62 2.57 23.69
N TYR A 41 -34.97 3.53 24.56
CA TYR A 41 -35.88 3.29 25.68
C TYR A 41 -37.31 3.67 25.32
N VAL A 42 -38.13 2.65 25.11
CA VAL A 42 -39.58 2.83 24.99
C VAL A 42 -40.14 3.22 26.35
N ALA A 43 -40.56 4.49 26.47
CA ALA A 43 -41.41 5.06 27.51
C ALA A 43 -40.86 5.06 28.97
N ARG A 44 -40.13 6.12 29.35
CA ARG A 44 -40.15 6.83 30.66
C ARG A 44 -39.14 7.98 30.64
N ASP A 45 -39.60 9.21 30.93
CA ASP A 45 -38.76 10.43 30.94
C ASP A 45 -37.83 10.55 32.17
N ASP A 46 -38.01 9.70 33.19
CA ASP A 46 -37.21 9.72 34.41
C ASP A 46 -36.40 8.43 34.55
N ARG A 47 -35.12 8.49 34.16
CA ARG A 47 -34.17 7.43 34.45
C ARG A 47 -33.53 7.70 35.83
N PRO A 48 -33.59 6.77 36.80
CA PRO A 48 -32.86 6.92 38.05
C PRO A 48 -31.36 7.10 37.76
N LEU A 49 -30.70 8.05 38.44
CA LEU A 49 -29.27 8.33 38.26
C LEU A 49 -28.42 7.05 38.32
N ALA A 50 -28.76 6.14 39.24
CA ALA A 50 -28.12 4.83 39.39
C ALA A 50 -28.13 3.98 38.10
N ALA A 51 -29.18 4.06 37.28
CA ALA A 51 -29.29 3.30 36.04
C ALA A 51 -28.42 3.89 34.92
N CYS A 52 -28.31 5.21 34.81
CA CYS A 52 -27.39 5.86 33.86
C CYS A 52 -25.93 5.54 34.22
N LEU A 53 -25.57 5.65 35.51
CA LEU A 53 -24.23 5.34 35.97
C LEU A 53 -23.89 3.85 35.79
N LYS A 54 -24.88 2.96 35.96
CA LYS A 54 -24.70 1.54 35.65
C LYS A 54 -24.42 1.30 34.17
N ASP A 55 -25.16 1.92 33.26
CA ASP A 55 -24.89 1.76 31.83
C ASP A 55 -23.53 2.31 31.43
N VAL A 56 -23.13 3.46 32.00
CA VAL A 56 -21.78 3.99 31.83
C VAL A 56 -20.74 3.05 32.41
N ALA A 57 -21.03 2.38 33.53
CA ALA A 57 -20.14 1.38 34.13
C ALA A 57 -20.08 0.06 33.34
N ASP A 58 -21.11 -0.27 32.56
CA ASP A 58 -21.20 -1.50 31.77
C ASP A 58 -20.78 -1.31 30.30
N CYS A 59 -20.74 -0.09 29.77
CA CYS A 59 -20.35 0.15 28.37
C CYS A 59 -18.86 -0.09 28.11
N ASP A 60 -18.47 -0.31 26.86
CA ASP A 60 -17.07 -0.38 26.49
C ASP A 60 -16.52 1.05 26.25
N ILE A 61 -17.23 1.86 25.45
CA ILE A 61 -16.81 3.23 25.03
C ILE A 61 -17.79 4.26 25.57
N TYR A 62 -17.28 5.38 26.06
CA TYR A 62 -18.07 6.57 26.38
C TYR A 62 -17.93 7.63 25.28
N VAL A 63 -19.04 8.10 24.75
CA VAL A 63 -19.12 9.24 23.82
C VAL A 63 -19.91 10.36 24.49
N GLY A 64 -19.29 11.52 24.70
CA GLY A 64 -19.92 12.68 25.33
C GLY A 64 -20.01 13.87 24.37
N LEU A 65 -21.22 14.39 24.17
CA LEU A 65 -21.49 15.56 23.33
C LEU A 65 -21.88 16.76 24.19
N PHE A 66 -21.15 17.87 24.06
CA PHE A 66 -21.34 19.07 24.88
C PHE A 66 -21.52 20.32 24.03
N ALA A 67 -22.68 20.96 24.16
CA ALA A 67 -22.95 22.29 23.60
C ALA A 67 -23.08 23.31 24.75
N TRP A 68 -24.16 24.10 24.79
CA TRP A 68 -24.31 25.24 25.71
C TRP A 68 -25.35 25.02 26.82
N ARG A 69 -25.89 23.80 26.95
CA ARG A 69 -26.75 23.42 28.08
C ARG A 69 -25.99 22.56 29.07
N TYR A 70 -26.18 22.83 30.35
CA TYR A 70 -25.64 22.01 31.43
C TYR A 70 -26.42 20.70 31.58
N GLY A 71 -27.72 20.72 31.26
CA GLY A 71 -28.58 19.54 31.28
C GLY A 71 -29.33 19.36 32.59
N PHE A 72 -29.88 18.16 32.80
CA PHE A 72 -30.65 17.80 34.00
C PHE A 72 -29.71 17.59 35.20
N VAL A 73 -30.07 18.17 36.35
CA VAL A 73 -29.36 18.01 37.63
C VAL A 73 -30.23 17.13 38.54
N PRO A 74 -29.80 15.91 38.89
CA PRO A 74 -30.53 15.04 39.81
C PRO A 74 -30.70 15.67 41.21
N PRO A 75 -31.72 15.26 41.99
CA PRO A 75 -31.98 15.79 43.33
C PRO A 75 -30.78 15.67 44.28
N GLU A 76 -30.65 16.63 45.21
CA GLU A 76 -29.51 16.74 46.13
C GLU A 76 -29.28 15.50 47.00
N SER A 77 -30.35 14.78 47.35
CA SER A 77 -30.27 13.53 48.12
C SER A 77 -29.40 12.45 47.46
N GLU A 78 -29.26 12.47 46.13
CA GLU A 78 -28.44 11.52 45.36
C GLU A 78 -27.23 12.18 44.69
N ASN A 79 -27.19 13.53 44.69
CA ASN A 79 -26.17 14.33 44.03
C ASN A 79 -25.80 15.57 44.89
N PRO A 80 -25.08 15.37 46.01
CA PRO A 80 -24.72 16.48 46.91
C PRO A 80 -23.82 17.54 46.23
N ALA A 81 -23.09 17.15 45.19
CA ALA A 81 -22.24 18.05 44.40
C ALA A 81 -23.03 18.88 43.37
N GLN A 82 -24.34 18.66 43.24
CA GLN A 82 -25.24 19.40 42.34
C GLN A 82 -24.75 19.48 40.89
N ARG A 83 -24.18 18.38 40.39
CA ARG A 83 -23.67 18.23 39.02
C ARG A 83 -24.74 17.74 38.06
N SER A 84 -24.63 18.06 36.77
CA SER A 84 -25.56 17.50 35.78
C SER A 84 -25.33 16.00 35.57
N ILE A 85 -26.35 15.29 35.13
CA ILE A 85 -26.26 13.86 34.84
C ILE A 85 -25.17 13.56 33.80
N THR A 86 -25.04 14.39 32.76
CA THR A 86 -24.00 14.26 31.72
C THR A 86 -22.59 14.47 32.29
N GLU A 87 -22.42 15.37 33.25
CA GLU A 87 -21.12 15.55 33.93
C GLU A 87 -20.79 14.35 34.84
N LEU A 88 -21.78 13.84 35.58
CA LEU A 88 -21.62 12.64 36.41
C LEU A 88 -21.28 11.40 35.56
N GLU A 89 -21.90 11.23 34.40
CA GLU A 89 -21.59 10.17 33.43
C GLU A 89 -20.16 10.29 32.90
N TYR A 90 -19.73 11.50 32.52
CA TYR A 90 -18.36 11.76 32.06
C TYR A 90 -17.30 11.42 33.14
N GLU A 91 -17.60 11.72 34.39
CA GLU A 91 -16.72 11.42 35.53
C GLU A 91 -16.69 9.92 35.83
N ALA A 92 -17.85 9.25 35.81
CA ALA A 92 -17.92 7.80 36.00
C ALA A 92 -17.18 7.02 34.90
N ALA A 93 -17.07 7.58 33.69
CA ALA A 93 -16.35 6.99 32.57
C ALA A 93 -14.80 7.14 32.65
N ALA A 94 -14.24 7.65 33.75
CA ALA A 94 -12.81 7.99 33.84
C ALA A 94 -11.83 6.84 33.48
N ALA A 95 -12.21 5.58 33.76
CA ALA A 95 -11.39 4.40 33.47
C ALA A 95 -11.58 3.82 32.05
N LYS A 96 -12.38 4.48 31.20
CA LYS A 96 -12.77 3.99 29.87
C LYS A 96 -12.27 4.93 28.77
N PRO A 97 -12.20 4.50 27.50
CA PRO A 97 -12.02 5.42 26.40
C PRO A 97 -13.17 6.42 26.35
N ARG A 98 -12.85 7.68 26.64
CA ARG A 98 -13.78 8.82 26.61
C ARG A 98 -13.52 9.61 25.34
N LEU A 99 -14.50 9.61 24.44
CA LEU A 99 -14.49 10.38 23.22
C LEU A 99 -15.39 11.59 23.43
N VAL A 100 -14.78 12.76 23.64
CA VAL A 100 -15.49 13.98 23.99
C VAL A 100 -15.55 14.92 22.78
N PHE A 101 -16.74 15.45 22.52
CA PHE A 101 -16.98 16.39 21.42
C PHE A 101 -17.64 17.65 21.97
N VAL A 102 -17.04 18.81 21.68
CA VAL A 102 -17.50 20.11 22.18
C VAL A 102 -17.85 21.01 21.01
N LEU A 103 -19.03 21.64 21.05
CA LEU A 103 -19.46 22.58 20.01
C LEU A 103 -18.50 23.78 19.97
N SER A 104 -18.06 24.19 18.78
CA SER A 104 -17.23 25.37 18.58
C SER A 104 -17.91 26.64 19.06
N ASP A 105 -17.15 27.55 19.67
CA ASP A 105 -17.64 28.89 20.03
C ASP A 105 -18.00 29.73 18.79
N LEU A 106 -17.49 29.33 17.62
CA LEU A 106 -17.80 29.96 16.33
C LEU A 106 -19.01 29.35 15.61
N ALA A 107 -19.59 28.27 16.15
CA ALA A 107 -20.73 27.62 15.53
C ALA A 107 -22.02 28.46 15.72
N PRO A 108 -22.86 28.61 14.69
CA PRO A 108 -24.14 29.26 14.85
C PRO A 108 -25.04 28.43 15.77
N TRP A 109 -25.42 29.00 16.92
CA TRP A 109 -26.25 28.30 17.91
C TRP A 109 -27.38 29.19 18.43
N PRO A 110 -28.63 28.70 18.51
CA PRO A 110 -29.75 29.52 18.98
C PRO A 110 -29.54 29.98 20.42
N PRO A 111 -29.66 31.28 20.75
CA PRO A 111 -29.54 31.77 22.13
C PRO A 111 -30.52 31.09 23.08
N MET A 112 -31.72 30.75 22.61
CA MET A 112 -32.73 30.00 23.38
C MET A 112 -32.32 28.56 23.75
N MET A 113 -31.21 28.07 23.20
CA MET A 113 -30.63 26.76 23.50
C MET A 113 -29.35 26.88 24.34
N MET A 114 -29.07 28.05 24.92
CA MET A 114 -27.94 28.29 25.81
C MET A 114 -28.43 28.52 27.23
N ASP A 115 -27.87 27.82 28.22
CA ASP A 115 -28.27 28.00 29.62
C ASP A 115 -27.76 29.34 30.20
N SER A 116 -26.74 29.96 29.60
CA SER A 116 -26.33 31.34 29.92
C SER A 116 -27.39 32.40 29.56
N VAL A 117 -28.31 32.08 28.65
CA VAL A 117 -29.36 32.97 28.17
C VAL A 117 -30.73 32.58 28.74
N THR A 118 -30.99 31.27 28.90
CA THR A 118 -32.31 30.74 29.27
C THR A 118 -32.41 30.15 30.67
N GLY A 119 -31.29 29.95 31.37
CA GLY A 119 -31.25 29.23 32.64
C GLY A 119 -31.65 30.06 33.86
N GLU A 120 -32.17 29.37 34.88
CA GLU A 120 -32.25 29.88 36.27
C GLU A 120 -31.04 29.38 37.07
N GLY A 121 -30.49 30.23 37.94
CA GLY A 121 -29.36 29.88 38.83
C GLY A 121 -27.99 29.91 38.16
N ASP A 122 -27.13 28.95 38.51
CA ASP A 122 -25.70 28.93 38.14
C ASP A 122 -25.36 28.04 36.93
N ARG A 123 -26.37 27.52 36.23
CA ARG A 123 -26.19 26.52 35.15
C ARG A 123 -25.35 27.03 33.98
N GLY A 124 -25.52 28.30 33.58
CA GLY A 124 -24.72 28.92 32.54
C GLY A 124 -23.22 28.99 32.89
N ALA A 125 -22.91 29.31 34.14
CA ALA A 125 -21.53 29.31 34.64
C ALA A 125 -20.97 27.88 34.72
N LYS A 126 -21.78 26.90 35.17
CA LYS A 126 -21.39 25.50 35.26
C LYS A 126 -21.08 24.86 33.90
N ILE A 127 -21.91 25.07 32.87
CA ILE A 127 -21.59 24.58 31.52
C ILE A 127 -20.36 25.28 30.93
N GLY A 128 -20.18 26.59 31.19
CA GLY A 128 -18.97 27.30 30.81
C GLY A 128 -17.71 26.67 31.42
N ALA A 129 -17.71 26.46 32.74
CA ALA A 129 -16.60 25.83 33.45
C ALA A 129 -16.33 24.39 32.98
N LEU A 130 -17.37 23.60 32.74
CA LEU A 130 -17.23 22.23 32.23
C LEU A 130 -16.62 22.25 30.81
N ARG A 131 -17.09 23.11 29.91
CA ARG A 131 -16.53 23.24 28.55
C ARG A 131 -15.05 23.62 28.59
N SER A 132 -14.67 24.62 29.38
CA SER A 132 -13.26 24.99 29.57
C SER A 132 -12.43 23.80 30.05
N ARG A 133 -12.91 23.08 31.07
CA ARG A 133 -12.25 21.87 31.59
C ARG A 133 -12.06 20.78 30.52
N LEU A 134 -13.05 20.57 29.66
CA LEU A 134 -12.99 19.56 28.60
C LEU A 134 -12.02 19.96 27.46
N LEU A 135 -11.95 21.25 27.13
CA LEU A 135 -11.06 21.79 26.09
C LEU A 135 -9.59 21.86 26.56
N ASP A 136 -9.35 22.35 27.78
CA ASP A 136 -7.99 22.51 28.34
C ASP A 136 -7.26 21.18 28.54
N ALA A 137 -8.01 20.09 28.75
CA ALA A 137 -7.44 18.76 28.92
C ALA A 137 -6.91 18.13 27.61
N ASN A 138 -7.03 18.78 26.44
CA ASN A 138 -6.76 18.20 25.10
C ASN A 138 -7.54 16.89 24.82
N LEU A 139 -8.64 16.65 25.56
CA LEU A 139 -9.44 15.43 25.46
C LEU A 139 -10.63 15.55 24.49
N ALA A 140 -10.89 16.76 23.98
CA ALA A 140 -12.09 17.08 23.22
C ALA A 140 -11.80 17.40 21.74
N THR A 141 -12.62 16.88 20.84
CA THR A 141 -12.68 17.29 19.43
C THR A 141 -13.75 18.36 19.26
N VAL A 142 -13.44 19.43 18.52
CA VAL A 142 -14.39 20.53 18.28
C VAL A 142 -15.25 20.24 17.04
N PHE A 143 -16.56 20.53 17.11
CA PHE A 143 -17.49 20.39 15.98
C PHE A 143 -18.32 21.65 15.74
N THR A 144 -18.82 21.84 14.52
CA THR A 144 -19.61 23.02 14.12
C THR A 144 -21.05 22.69 13.71
N ASP A 145 -21.29 21.47 13.23
CA ASP A 145 -22.59 21.02 12.74
C ASP A 145 -22.77 19.50 12.93
N ALA A 146 -23.99 19.03 12.70
CA ALA A 146 -24.37 17.63 12.93
C ALA A 146 -23.68 16.63 11.99
N GLY A 147 -23.41 17.01 10.73
CA GLY A 147 -22.77 16.13 9.75
C GLY A 147 -21.30 15.93 10.06
N GLY A 148 -20.58 17.03 10.31
CA GLY A 148 -19.19 17.00 10.75
C GLY A 148 -19.00 16.24 12.06
N LEU A 149 -19.92 16.43 13.01
CA LEU A 149 -19.92 15.69 14.27
C LEU A 149 -20.08 14.18 14.06
N ALA A 150 -21.05 13.75 13.24
CA ALA A 150 -21.30 12.33 12.98
C ALA A 150 -20.07 11.64 12.35
N THR A 151 -19.43 12.28 11.37
CA THR A 151 -18.18 11.78 10.77
C THR A 151 -17.06 11.69 11.80
N ALA A 152 -16.87 12.72 12.62
CA ALA A 152 -15.83 12.76 13.65
C ALA A 152 -16.02 11.66 14.71
N VAL A 153 -17.26 11.46 15.17
CA VAL A 153 -17.61 10.41 16.14
C VAL A 153 -17.40 9.01 15.57
N SER A 154 -17.88 8.73 14.35
CA SER A 154 -17.69 7.41 13.72
C SER A 154 -16.22 7.08 13.50
N ASN A 155 -15.41 8.05 13.07
CA ASN A 155 -13.97 7.87 12.91
C ASN A 155 -13.29 7.60 14.27
N ALA A 156 -13.62 8.38 15.30
CA ALA A 156 -13.05 8.21 16.63
C ALA A 156 -13.40 6.84 17.26
N VAL A 157 -14.66 6.40 17.13
CA VAL A 157 -15.10 5.09 17.61
C VAL A 157 -14.40 3.97 16.83
N ASN A 158 -14.34 4.05 15.50
CA ASN A 158 -13.60 3.06 14.70
C ASN A 158 -12.13 2.97 15.10
N ASN A 159 -11.46 4.09 15.39
CA ASN A 159 -10.07 4.09 15.86
C ASN A 159 -9.91 3.40 17.22
N VAL A 160 -10.86 3.56 18.14
CA VAL A 160 -10.85 2.84 19.44
C VAL A 160 -11.08 1.34 19.23
N LEU A 161 -12.02 0.96 18.38
CA LEU A 161 -12.29 -0.45 18.04
C LEU A 161 -11.08 -1.13 17.38
N LEU A 162 -10.38 -0.40 16.51
CA LEU A 162 -9.11 -0.85 15.92
C LEU A 162 -8.02 -1.01 16.99
N GLY A 163 -7.93 -0.08 17.95
CA GLY A 163 -6.96 -0.14 19.05
C GLY A 163 -7.22 -1.25 20.08
N TRP A 164 -8.47 -1.63 20.32
CA TRP A 164 -8.80 -2.78 21.19
C TRP A 164 -8.59 -4.13 20.56
N SER A 165 -8.52 -4.19 19.23
CA SER A 165 -8.05 -5.38 18.53
C SER A 165 -6.55 -5.64 18.77
N ASP A 166 -5.84 -4.70 19.44
CA ASP A 166 -4.39 -4.69 19.66
C ASP A 166 -3.94 -4.74 21.15
N ARG A 167 -4.84 -4.96 22.13
CA ARG A 167 -4.39 -5.24 23.52
C ARG A 167 -3.88 -6.70 23.63
N PRO A 168 -2.71 -6.96 24.23
CA PRO A 168 -2.24 -8.32 24.45
C PRO A 168 -3.08 -8.97 25.57
N ASP A 169 -4.12 -9.71 25.19
CA ASP A 169 -4.87 -10.55 26.12
C ASP A 169 -4.04 -11.79 26.48
N THR A 170 -3.76 -11.94 27.76
CA THR A 170 -3.09 -13.08 28.34
C THR A 170 -3.99 -14.30 28.25
N GLY A 171 -3.77 -15.13 27.23
CA GLY A 171 -4.13 -16.56 27.30
C GLY A 171 -5.30 -17.07 26.45
N ALA A 172 -5.90 -16.28 25.56
CA ALA A 172 -6.79 -16.83 24.53
C ALA A 172 -5.99 -17.30 23.30
N PRO A 173 -6.31 -18.45 22.67
CA PRO A 173 -5.58 -18.95 21.51
C PRO A 173 -5.68 -17.92 20.37
N GLN A 174 -4.52 -17.41 19.95
CA GLN A 174 -4.38 -16.43 18.89
C GLN A 174 -5.17 -16.88 17.66
N ARG A 175 -6.15 -16.06 17.24
CA ARG A 175 -6.68 -16.17 15.89
C ARG A 175 -5.47 -15.94 14.97
N PRO A 176 -5.10 -16.88 14.09
CA PRO A 176 -3.83 -16.81 13.37
C PRO A 176 -3.74 -15.45 12.69
N GLU A 177 -2.71 -14.67 13.01
CA GLU A 177 -2.41 -13.44 12.28
C GLU A 177 -2.42 -13.81 10.79
N ARG A 178 -3.31 -13.20 10.01
CA ARG A 178 -3.38 -13.48 8.57
C ARG A 178 -2.00 -13.18 8.00
N LYS A 179 -1.30 -14.25 7.58
CA LYS A 179 -0.01 -14.15 6.89
C LYS A 179 -0.18 -13.17 5.74
N LEU A 180 0.51 -12.03 5.80
CA LEU A 180 0.46 -11.04 4.74
C LEU A 180 1.08 -11.69 3.50
N GLN A 181 0.38 -11.62 2.37
CA GLN A 181 1.01 -12.06 1.13
C GLN A 181 2.22 -11.17 0.88
N ARG A 182 3.36 -11.79 0.52
CA ARG A 182 4.63 -11.10 0.22
C ARG A 182 5.27 -10.37 1.41
N GLU A 183 5.05 -10.86 2.64
CA GLU A 183 5.81 -10.39 3.81
C GLU A 183 7.31 -10.71 3.67
N VAL A 184 8.15 -9.71 3.91
CA VAL A 184 9.61 -9.83 3.86
C VAL A 184 10.12 -10.20 5.25
N THR A 185 10.48 -11.46 5.41
CA THR A 185 10.73 -12.11 6.71
C THR A 185 12.21 -12.40 6.97
N HIS A 186 13.04 -12.38 5.94
CA HIS A 186 14.46 -12.75 6.03
C HIS A 186 15.35 -11.53 5.73
N ALA A 187 16.54 -11.49 6.35
CA ALA A 187 17.52 -10.44 6.10
C ALA A 187 18.20 -10.60 4.73
N LEU A 188 18.59 -11.84 4.41
CA LEU A 188 19.42 -12.17 3.26
C LEU A 188 18.91 -13.42 2.57
N TYR A 189 18.84 -13.37 1.25
CA TYR A 189 18.79 -14.56 0.40
C TYR A 189 20.20 -14.91 -0.07
N LEU A 190 20.72 -16.08 0.30
CA LEU A 190 22.02 -16.55 -0.16
C LEU A 190 21.84 -17.69 -1.16
N ALA A 191 21.99 -17.37 -2.43
CA ALA A 191 22.04 -18.33 -3.52
C ALA A 191 23.45 -18.93 -3.62
N HIS A 192 23.55 -20.24 -3.76
CA HIS A 192 24.83 -20.93 -3.87
C HIS A 192 24.69 -22.18 -4.74
N HIS A 193 25.79 -22.78 -5.16
CA HIS A 193 25.79 -24.11 -5.75
C HIS A 193 25.73 -25.19 -4.65
N PRO A 194 25.15 -26.39 -4.88
CA PRO A 194 25.12 -27.46 -3.88
C PRO A 194 26.49 -27.83 -3.28
N ALA A 195 27.55 -27.79 -4.09
CA ALA A 195 28.93 -28.02 -3.64
C ALA A 195 29.40 -27.06 -2.53
N ASP A 196 28.84 -25.85 -2.48
CA ASP A 196 29.24 -24.82 -1.52
C ASP A 196 28.37 -24.80 -0.25
N ALA A 197 27.46 -25.77 -0.06
CA ALA A 197 26.45 -25.70 1.01
C ALA A 197 27.03 -25.47 2.42
N GLY A 198 28.16 -26.13 2.74
CA GLY A 198 28.83 -25.95 4.02
C GLY A 198 29.35 -24.52 4.24
N GLN A 199 30.00 -23.95 3.23
CA GLN A 199 30.52 -22.59 3.28
C GLN A 199 29.40 -21.55 3.26
N ALA A 200 28.37 -21.76 2.44
CA ALA A 200 27.19 -20.90 2.38
C ALA A 200 26.50 -20.83 3.75
N GLY A 201 26.33 -21.97 4.43
CA GLY A 201 25.76 -22.03 5.77
C GLY A 201 26.57 -21.27 6.82
N ALA A 202 27.90 -21.36 6.76
CA ALA A 202 28.78 -20.60 7.65
C ALA A 202 28.69 -19.09 7.38
N LEU A 203 28.79 -18.68 6.12
CA LEU A 203 28.70 -17.27 5.72
C LEU A 203 27.33 -16.66 6.07
N ALA A 204 26.25 -17.39 5.85
CA ALA A 204 24.90 -16.95 6.19
C ALA A 204 24.76 -16.59 7.68
N ARG A 205 25.31 -17.42 8.58
CA ARG A 205 25.30 -17.16 10.02
C ARG A 205 26.14 -15.94 10.39
N GLU A 206 27.35 -15.85 9.85
CA GLU A 206 28.26 -14.73 10.14
C GLU A 206 27.72 -13.40 9.61
N LEU A 207 27.17 -13.39 8.39
CA LEU A 207 26.63 -12.17 7.77
C LEU A 207 25.38 -11.66 8.48
N THR A 208 24.57 -12.55 9.06
CA THR A 208 23.33 -12.17 9.76
C THR A 208 23.51 -12.04 11.28
N LEU A 209 24.74 -12.16 11.77
CA LEU A 209 25.05 -11.98 13.18
C LEU A 209 24.62 -10.58 13.65
N GLY A 210 23.77 -10.54 14.68
CA GLY A 210 23.24 -9.29 15.24
C GLY A 210 22.03 -8.70 14.50
N LEU A 211 21.50 -9.35 13.46
CA LEU A 211 20.27 -8.96 12.79
C LEU A 211 19.05 -9.68 13.40
N GLU A 212 17.89 -9.02 13.43
CA GLU A 212 16.63 -9.62 13.91
C GLU A 212 16.11 -10.76 13.02
N ARG A 213 16.53 -10.77 11.74
CA ARG A 213 16.00 -11.67 10.71
C ARG A 213 17.09 -12.61 10.22
N PRO A 214 16.78 -13.90 10.00
CA PRO A 214 17.75 -14.88 9.54
C PRO A 214 18.03 -14.73 8.04
N ALA A 215 19.08 -15.41 7.59
CA ALA A 215 19.31 -15.67 6.17
C ALA A 215 18.49 -16.88 5.70
N LYS A 216 18.14 -16.88 4.42
CA LYS A 216 17.55 -18.01 3.70
C LYS A 216 18.53 -18.49 2.64
N LEU A 217 18.84 -19.78 2.62
CA LEU A 217 19.76 -20.37 1.66
C LEU A 217 19.00 -21.10 0.55
N SER A 218 19.58 -21.13 -0.65
CA SER A 218 19.10 -21.96 -1.74
C SER A 218 20.24 -22.44 -2.63
N SER A 219 20.30 -23.76 -2.81
CA SER A 219 21.24 -24.43 -3.70
C SER A 219 20.76 -24.56 -5.15
N GLU A 220 19.47 -24.32 -5.41
CA GLU A 220 18.84 -24.55 -6.72
C GLU A 220 18.60 -23.25 -7.50
N SER A 221 18.63 -22.10 -6.82
CA SER A 221 18.18 -20.83 -7.41
C SER A 221 18.98 -20.35 -8.61
N LEU A 222 20.28 -20.61 -8.62
CA LEU A 222 21.18 -20.19 -9.70
C LEU A 222 20.95 -21.00 -10.98
N PHE A 223 20.34 -22.17 -10.86
CA PHE A 223 20.18 -23.17 -11.93
C PHE A 223 18.71 -23.47 -12.24
N ALA A 224 17.79 -22.62 -11.77
CA ALA A 224 16.36 -22.82 -11.97
C ALA A 224 15.99 -22.72 -13.46
N ASP A 225 15.75 -23.88 -14.09
CA ASP A 225 15.48 -24.07 -15.51
C ASP A 225 14.05 -24.56 -15.81
N ASP A 226 13.31 -24.97 -14.77
CA ASP A 226 11.90 -25.34 -14.85
C ASP A 226 10.95 -24.38 -14.08
N GLU A 227 9.64 -24.47 -14.33
CA GLU A 227 8.63 -23.60 -13.72
C GLU A 227 8.61 -23.71 -12.18
N ARG A 228 8.85 -24.91 -11.63
CA ARG A 228 8.82 -25.16 -10.18
C ARG A 228 10.00 -24.50 -9.51
N ALA A 229 11.21 -24.67 -10.05
CA ALA A 229 12.43 -24.07 -9.54
C ALA A 229 12.39 -22.54 -9.65
N VAL A 230 11.87 -22.01 -10.77
CA VAL A 230 11.67 -20.57 -10.96
C VAL A 230 10.68 -20.00 -9.95
N ARG A 231 9.56 -20.69 -9.70
CA ARG A 231 8.58 -20.28 -8.69
C ARG A 231 9.16 -20.33 -7.28
N LEU A 232 9.90 -21.39 -6.94
CA LEU A 232 10.55 -21.51 -5.64
C LEU A 232 11.56 -20.39 -5.41
N ARG A 233 12.37 -20.07 -6.43
CA ARG A 233 13.29 -18.92 -6.39
C ARG A 233 12.53 -17.62 -6.16
N GLU A 234 11.46 -17.40 -6.92
CA GLU A 234 10.62 -16.20 -6.81
C GLU A 234 10.04 -16.06 -5.40
N ASP A 235 9.37 -17.08 -4.87
CA ASP A 235 8.75 -17.08 -3.53
C ASP A 235 9.78 -16.86 -2.42
N ASN A 236 11.00 -17.33 -2.60
CA ASN A 236 12.07 -17.20 -1.62
C ASN A 236 12.74 -15.81 -1.64
N VAL A 237 13.07 -15.29 -2.83
CA VAL A 237 13.78 -14.02 -2.93
C VAL A 237 12.91 -12.84 -2.51
N ILE A 238 11.60 -12.88 -2.81
CA ILE A 238 10.67 -11.80 -2.44
C ILE A 238 10.45 -11.72 -0.92
N ALA A 239 10.82 -12.77 -0.17
CA ALA A 239 10.75 -12.81 1.28
C ALA A 239 12.02 -12.26 1.96
N CYS A 240 13.00 -11.75 1.19
CA CYS A 240 14.31 -11.32 1.70
C CYS A 240 14.61 -9.83 1.45
N HIS A 241 15.33 -9.18 2.37
CA HIS A 241 15.73 -7.76 2.27
C HIS A 241 16.96 -7.51 1.41
N ALA A 242 17.70 -8.55 1.05
CA ALA A 242 18.87 -8.48 0.18
C ALA A 242 19.07 -9.84 -0.46
N ALA A 243 19.77 -9.89 -1.60
CA ALA A 243 20.22 -11.15 -2.18
C ALA A 243 21.74 -11.12 -2.37
N ALA A 244 22.37 -12.28 -2.17
CA ALA A 244 23.76 -12.52 -2.48
C ALA A 244 23.92 -13.87 -3.20
N ALA A 245 24.91 -13.97 -4.08
CA ALA A 245 25.32 -15.24 -4.68
C ALA A 245 26.76 -15.57 -4.27
N LEU A 246 26.97 -16.78 -3.77
CA LEU A 246 28.30 -17.30 -3.44
C LEU A 246 28.95 -17.92 -4.68
N VAL A 247 30.19 -17.51 -4.96
CA VAL A 247 31.02 -18.06 -6.02
C VAL A 247 32.35 -18.52 -5.41
N THR A 248 32.68 -19.79 -5.63
CA THR A 248 33.91 -20.44 -5.17
C THR A 248 34.63 -21.09 -6.34
N PRO A 249 35.89 -21.54 -6.19
CA PRO A 249 36.59 -22.29 -7.25
C PRO A 249 35.89 -23.61 -7.59
N GLN A 250 35.07 -24.16 -6.67
CA GLN A 250 34.32 -25.40 -6.91
C GLN A 250 33.05 -25.14 -7.71
N SER A 251 32.36 -24.02 -7.46
CA SER A 251 31.10 -23.70 -8.13
C SER A 251 31.27 -22.94 -9.43
N LEU A 252 32.31 -22.12 -9.57
CA LEU A 252 32.50 -21.29 -10.75
C LEU A 252 32.48 -22.08 -12.07
N PRO A 253 33.21 -23.21 -12.23
CA PRO A 253 33.16 -23.97 -13.49
C PRO A 253 31.76 -24.51 -13.81
N LEU A 254 30.99 -24.88 -12.78
CA LEU A 254 29.63 -25.41 -12.92
C LEU A 254 28.64 -24.30 -13.28
N MET A 255 28.79 -23.12 -12.67
CA MET A 255 28.01 -21.94 -13.03
C MET A 255 28.31 -21.45 -14.46
N LEU A 256 29.57 -21.57 -14.91
CA LEU A 256 29.97 -21.20 -16.27
C LEU A 256 29.38 -22.15 -17.32
N ALA A 257 29.13 -23.42 -16.99
CA ALA A 257 28.47 -24.36 -17.90
C ALA A 257 27.06 -23.87 -18.30
N ASP A 258 26.34 -23.22 -17.38
CA ASP A 258 24.98 -22.72 -17.56
C ASP A 258 24.90 -21.18 -17.48
N THR A 259 25.87 -20.49 -18.09
CA THR A 259 26.06 -19.03 -17.96
C THR A 259 24.77 -18.22 -18.17
N ALA A 260 23.94 -18.57 -19.16
CA ALA A 260 22.70 -17.85 -19.46
C ALA A 260 21.62 -18.00 -18.36
N ILE A 261 21.49 -19.20 -17.79
CA ILE A 261 20.54 -19.50 -16.71
C ILE A 261 20.99 -18.77 -15.44
N VAL A 262 22.28 -18.81 -15.12
CA VAL A 262 22.86 -18.09 -13.98
C VAL A 262 22.68 -16.59 -14.14
N ALA A 263 22.98 -16.02 -15.32
CA ALA A 263 22.79 -14.60 -15.56
C ALA A 263 21.31 -14.17 -15.40
N GLU A 264 20.36 -14.99 -15.83
CA GLU A 264 18.94 -14.75 -15.61
C GLU A 264 18.57 -14.84 -14.12
N ALA A 265 19.10 -15.82 -13.41
CA ALA A 265 18.93 -15.94 -11.96
C ALA A 265 19.41 -14.69 -11.23
N LEU A 266 20.65 -14.25 -11.49
CA LEU A 266 21.23 -13.05 -10.87
C LEU A 266 20.40 -11.80 -11.19
N ARG A 267 19.92 -11.64 -12.43
CA ARG A 267 19.01 -10.54 -12.82
C ARG A 267 17.71 -10.55 -12.02
N VAL A 268 17.09 -11.73 -11.84
CA VAL A 268 15.87 -11.87 -11.01
C VAL A 268 16.18 -11.54 -9.55
N LEU A 269 17.26 -12.07 -8.99
CA LEU A 269 17.66 -11.81 -7.61
C LEU A 269 17.86 -10.31 -7.36
N ARG A 270 18.60 -9.64 -8.25
CA ARG A 270 18.84 -8.20 -8.20
C ARG A 270 17.55 -7.40 -8.30
N ALA A 271 16.64 -7.75 -9.21
CA ALA A 271 15.39 -7.03 -9.40
C ALA A 271 14.44 -7.14 -8.19
N ARG A 272 14.27 -8.35 -7.63
CA ARG A 272 13.34 -8.59 -6.51
C ARG A 272 13.85 -8.05 -5.18
N SER A 273 15.15 -8.19 -4.94
CA SER A 273 15.78 -7.68 -3.72
C SER A 273 16.23 -6.23 -3.84
N GLY A 274 16.13 -5.60 -5.01
CA GLY A 274 16.56 -4.22 -5.26
C GLY A 274 18.08 -4.02 -5.29
N SER A 275 18.87 -4.95 -4.73
CA SER A 275 20.33 -4.94 -4.75
C SER A 275 20.90 -6.35 -4.57
N LEU A 276 21.86 -6.72 -5.43
CA LEU A 276 22.55 -8.01 -5.41
C LEU A 276 24.02 -7.84 -5.04
N ALA A 277 24.54 -8.71 -4.18
CA ALA A 277 25.98 -8.85 -3.93
C ALA A 277 26.53 -10.17 -4.49
N LEU A 278 27.76 -10.15 -5.02
CA LEU A 278 28.55 -11.36 -5.26
C LEU A 278 29.54 -11.56 -4.13
N LEU A 279 29.55 -12.76 -3.56
CA LEU A 279 30.50 -13.17 -2.52
C LEU A 279 31.54 -14.07 -3.18
N LEU A 280 32.73 -13.55 -3.43
CA LEU A 280 33.79 -14.26 -4.13
C LEU A 280 34.77 -14.85 -3.12
N SER A 281 34.70 -16.15 -2.88
CA SER A 281 35.63 -16.84 -2.00
C SER A 281 36.76 -17.42 -2.83
N ASN A 282 37.97 -16.85 -2.75
CA ASN A 282 39.13 -17.29 -3.53
C ASN A 282 38.90 -17.31 -5.06
N VAL A 283 38.01 -16.44 -5.57
CA VAL A 283 37.73 -16.25 -6.99
C VAL A 283 38.01 -14.79 -7.33
N ARG A 284 38.67 -14.55 -8.47
CA ARG A 284 38.92 -13.18 -8.93
C ARG A 284 37.75 -12.66 -9.77
N GLN A 285 37.47 -11.36 -9.66
CA GLN A 285 36.32 -10.75 -10.33
C GLN A 285 36.44 -10.77 -11.87
N ASP A 286 37.66 -10.75 -12.41
CA ASP A 286 37.95 -10.82 -13.85
C ASP A 286 37.64 -12.20 -14.47
N GLU A 287 37.45 -13.24 -13.64
CA GLU A 287 37.05 -14.57 -14.10
C GLU A 287 35.54 -14.70 -14.34
N LEU A 288 34.75 -13.70 -13.91
CA LEU A 288 33.29 -13.73 -14.03
C LEU A 288 32.83 -13.20 -15.40
N PRO A 289 31.77 -13.79 -15.98
CA PRO A 289 31.13 -13.25 -17.19
C PRO A 289 30.65 -11.80 -17.00
N LYS A 290 30.79 -10.98 -18.05
CA LYS A 290 30.40 -9.55 -18.01
C LYS A 290 28.90 -9.32 -17.78
N ASP A 291 28.07 -10.30 -18.10
CA ASP A 291 26.62 -10.26 -17.92
C ASP A 291 26.17 -10.70 -16.51
N TRP A 292 27.08 -11.16 -15.66
CA TRP A 292 26.85 -11.43 -14.24
C TRP A 292 26.94 -10.13 -13.43
N VAL A 293 25.96 -9.26 -13.65
CA VAL A 293 25.94 -7.92 -13.06
C VAL A 293 25.37 -7.95 -11.64
N ALA A 294 26.16 -7.45 -10.69
CA ALA A 294 25.76 -7.20 -9.31
C ALA A 294 26.03 -5.74 -8.91
N ASP A 295 25.36 -5.27 -7.86
CA ASP A 295 25.55 -3.91 -7.35
C ASP A 295 26.78 -3.81 -6.45
N GLU A 296 27.14 -4.91 -5.77
CA GLU A 296 28.35 -5.02 -4.96
C GLU A 296 29.07 -6.34 -5.21
N THR A 297 30.39 -6.35 -5.01
CA THR A 297 31.22 -7.55 -5.05
C THR A 297 32.16 -7.55 -3.85
N PHE A 298 32.09 -8.60 -3.04
CA PHE A 298 32.92 -8.78 -1.85
C PHE A 298 33.87 -9.95 -2.05
N VAL A 299 35.17 -9.66 -2.09
CA VAL A 299 36.21 -10.70 -2.14
C VAL A 299 36.48 -11.17 -0.71
N LEU A 300 36.13 -12.42 -0.43
CA LEU A 300 36.28 -13.05 0.87
C LEU A 300 37.69 -13.64 0.99
N ALA A 301 38.54 -13.01 1.78
CA ALA A 301 39.81 -13.59 2.19
C ALA A 301 39.58 -14.80 3.12
N PRO A 302 40.47 -15.80 3.16
CA PRO A 302 40.42 -16.84 4.16
C PRO A 302 40.42 -16.23 5.58
N LEU A 303 39.44 -16.59 6.41
CA LEU A 303 39.26 -16.10 7.79
C LEU A 303 40.52 -16.20 8.66
N ALA A 304 41.49 -17.04 8.28
CA ALA A 304 42.73 -17.31 9.01
C ALA A 304 43.86 -16.29 8.80
N LEU A 305 43.78 -15.38 7.81
CA LEU A 305 44.91 -14.51 7.41
C LEU A 305 44.66 -13.00 7.60
N ALA A 306 43.50 -12.59 8.09
CA ALA A 306 43.16 -11.18 8.18
C ALA A 306 43.20 -10.69 9.65
N GLY A 307 44.09 -9.73 9.94
CA GLY A 307 44.03 -8.95 11.18
C GLY A 307 42.80 -8.02 11.25
N GLU A 308 42.05 -7.91 10.16
CA GLU A 308 40.78 -7.21 10.04
C GLU A 308 39.66 -8.19 9.66
N ASP A 309 38.44 -7.98 10.15
CA ASP A 309 37.30 -8.84 9.89
C ASP A 309 36.86 -8.78 8.41
N PRO A 310 37.09 -9.84 7.60
CA PRO A 310 36.92 -9.81 6.14
C PRO A 310 35.45 -9.71 5.71
N LEU A 311 34.51 -10.00 6.62
CA LEU A 311 33.07 -9.93 6.34
C LEU A 311 32.46 -8.58 6.71
N ARG A 312 33.22 -7.68 7.35
CA ARG A 312 32.72 -6.39 7.80
C ARG A 312 32.06 -5.56 6.68
N PRO A 313 32.65 -5.41 5.47
CA PRO A 313 32.00 -4.65 4.40
C PRO A 313 30.64 -5.24 4.00
N ALA A 314 30.56 -6.57 3.86
CA ALA A 314 29.34 -7.27 3.52
C ALA A 314 28.26 -7.16 4.63
N ARG A 315 28.65 -7.19 5.91
CA ARG A 315 27.72 -6.96 7.03
C ARG A 315 27.20 -5.53 7.08
N VAL A 316 28.06 -4.53 6.84
CA VAL A 316 27.63 -3.12 6.79
C VAL A 316 26.64 -2.92 5.63
N TRP A 317 26.95 -3.48 4.46
CA TRP A 317 26.06 -3.45 3.30
C TRP A 317 24.68 -4.08 3.58
N LEU A 318 24.67 -5.24 4.23
CA LEU A 318 23.44 -5.95 4.59
C LEU A 318 22.66 -5.21 5.67
N GLY A 319 23.36 -4.67 6.68
CA GLY A 319 22.78 -3.91 7.79
C GLY A 319 22.07 -2.64 7.31
N GLY A 320 22.66 -1.91 6.36
CA GLY A 320 22.04 -0.72 5.76
C GLY A 320 20.76 -1.00 4.94
N ARG A 321 20.44 -2.27 4.67
CA ARG A 321 19.22 -2.70 3.95
C ARG A 321 18.16 -3.29 4.86
N GLN A 322 18.45 -3.43 6.15
CA GLN A 322 17.48 -3.92 7.11
C GLN A 322 16.48 -2.82 7.45
N PRO A 323 15.21 -3.19 7.67
CA PRO A 323 14.21 -2.24 8.08
C PRO A 323 14.48 -1.85 9.54
N ARG A 324 13.77 -0.84 10.06
CA ARG A 324 13.90 -0.44 11.47
C ARG A 324 13.56 -1.62 12.39
N ALA A 325 14.24 -1.71 13.53
CA ALA A 325 13.96 -2.73 14.55
C ALA A 325 12.47 -2.77 14.90
N GLY A 326 11.87 -3.96 14.92
CA GLY A 326 10.45 -4.17 15.20
C GLY A 326 9.46 -3.84 14.06
N SER A 327 9.91 -3.18 12.98
CA SER A 327 9.04 -2.92 11.82
C SER A 327 8.83 -4.16 10.97
N ARG A 328 7.67 -4.31 10.33
CA ARG A 328 7.40 -5.33 9.32
C ARG A 328 7.59 -4.75 7.93
N SER A 329 8.01 -5.58 6.98
CA SER A 329 8.21 -5.17 5.60
C SER A 329 7.28 -5.96 4.69
N VAL A 330 6.62 -5.28 3.76
CA VAL A 330 5.75 -5.92 2.76
C VAL A 330 6.21 -5.52 1.36
N GLY A 331 6.36 -6.54 0.50
CA GLY A 331 6.78 -6.36 -0.88
C GLY A 331 5.63 -5.91 -1.79
N VAL A 332 5.79 -4.79 -2.47
CA VAL A 332 4.86 -4.30 -3.51
C VAL A 332 5.49 -4.53 -4.89
N PRO A 333 4.89 -5.37 -5.75
CA PRO A 333 5.35 -5.54 -7.12
C PRO A 333 5.20 -4.25 -7.93
N VAL A 334 6.26 -3.85 -8.64
CA VAL A 334 6.24 -2.68 -9.53
C VAL A 334 6.82 -3.03 -10.90
N CYS A 335 6.14 -2.63 -11.97
CA CYS A 335 6.61 -2.75 -13.35
C CYS A 335 6.70 -1.36 -14.00
N ILE A 336 7.76 -1.13 -14.79
CA ILE A 336 7.94 0.11 -15.58
C ILE A 336 7.80 -0.25 -17.05
N VAL A 337 6.85 0.38 -17.72
CA VAL A 337 6.63 0.30 -19.17
C VAL A 337 7.15 1.60 -19.77
N ALA A 338 8.43 1.60 -20.12
CA ALA A 338 9.11 2.69 -20.81
C ALA A 338 10.11 2.11 -21.82
N MET A 339 10.48 2.88 -22.83
CA MET A 339 11.56 2.54 -23.76
C MET A 339 12.90 2.56 -23.03
N THR A 340 13.80 1.70 -23.48
CA THR A 340 15.24 1.93 -23.29
C THR A 340 15.76 2.85 -24.40
N ARG A 341 16.99 3.36 -24.24
CA ARG A 341 17.66 4.15 -25.29
C ARG A 341 17.76 3.38 -26.61
N ALA A 342 18.10 2.09 -26.55
CA ALA A 342 18.21 1.26 -27.74
C ALA A 342 16.84 1.07 -28.44
N GLU A 343 15.75 0.97 -27.69
CA GLU A 343 14.39 0.87 -28.25
C GLU A 343 13.92 2.19 -28.86
N LEU A 344 14.28 3.33 -28.26
CA LEU A 344 14.06 4.64 -28.86
C LEU A 344 14.80 4.76 -30.20
N GLU A 345 16.10 4.43 -30.21
CA GLU A 345 16.91 4.46 -31.43
C GLU A 345 16.33 3.51 -32.51
N ALA A 346 15.82 2.35 -32.11
CA ALA A 346 15.12 1.44 -33.02
C ALA A 346 13.82 2.06 -33.57
N LEU A 347 13.00 2.69 -32.73
CA LEU A 347 11.77 3.37 -33.17
C LEU A 347 12.06 4.47 -34.19
N GLU A 348 13.18 5.18 -34.05
CA GLU A 348 13.59 6.26 -34.95
C GLU A 348 14.22 5.77 -36.25
N ASN A 349 14.95 4.65 -36.22
CA ASN A 349 15.81 4.24 -37.34
C ASN A 349 15.38 2.95 -38.04
N ASP A 350 14.55 2.10 -37.43
CA ASP A 350 14.10 0.83 -38.02
C ASP A 350 12.83 1.03 -38.88
N PRO A 351 12.92 0.90 -40.22
CA PRO A 351 11.76 1.06 -41.09
C PRO A 351 10.71 -0.04 -40.88
N ALA A 352 11.11 -1.26 -40.50
CA ALA A 352 10.20 -2.36 -40.26
C ALA A 352 9.37 -2.12 -39.00
N LEU A 353 9.97 -1.52 -37.97
CA LEU A 353 9.26 -1.12 -36.76
C LEU A 353 8.28 0.03 -37.06
N LYS A 354 8.70 1.05 -37.81
CA LYS A 354 7.82 2.16 -38.21
C LYS A 354 6.65 1.70 -39.09
N ALA A 355 6.86 0.71 -39.96
CA ALA A 355 5.79 0.16 -40.81
C ALA A 355 4.64 -0.49 -40.02
N ARG A 356 4.85 -0.82 -38.74
CA ARG A 356 3.81 -1.35 -37.84
C ARG A 356 2.95 -0.24 -37.20
N LEU A 357 3.29 1.03 -37.39
CA LEU A 357 2.45 2.16 -37.00
C LEU A 357 1.45 2.45 -38.11
N THR A 358 0.19 2.71 -37.75
CA THR A 358 -0.76 3.22 -38.74
C THR A 358 -0.37 4.66 -39.15
N GLY A 359 -0.80 5.11 -40.32
CA GLY A 359 -0.51 6.49 -40.78
C GLY A 359 -0.94 7.56 -39.77
N ALA A 360 -2.06 7.35 -39.08
CA ALA A 360 -2.51 8.24 -38.01
C ALA A 360 -1.59 8.21 -36.78
N GLU A 361 -1.07 7.05 -36.39
CA GLU A 361 -0.16 6.92 -35.26
C GLU A 361 1.20 7.55 -35.53
N LEU A 362 1.71 7.39 -36.75
CA LEU A 362 2.96 8.01 -37.18
C LEU A 362 2.83 9.54 -37.16
N GLN A 363 1.75 10.08 -37.73
CA GLN A 363 1.48 11.52 -37.72
C GLN A 363 1.40 12.07 -36.29
N GLN A 364 0.68 11.37 -35.39
CA GLN A 364 0.60 11.76 -33.99
C GLN A 364 1.96 11.76 -33.28
N PHE A 365 2.80 10.75 -33.56
CA PHE A 365 4.15 10.68 -33.01
C PHE A 365 5.02 11.84 -33.50
N GLU A 366 4.94 12.18 -34.79
CA GLU A 366 5.64 13.31 -35.37
C GLU A 366 5.16 14.65 -34.79
N ASP A 367 3.85 14.81 -34.61
CA ASP A 367 3.28 16.04 -34.04
C ASP A 367 3.69 16.21 -32.57
N LEU A 368 3.66 15.13 -31.78
CA LEU A 368 4.12 15.12 -30.38
C LEU A 368 5.61 15.47 -30.29
N THR A 369 6.46 14.81 -31.09
CA THR A 369 7.91 15.02 -31.03
C THR A 369 8.31 16.41 -31.54
N ARG A 370 7.59 16.96 -32.53
CA ARG A 370 7.74 18.35 -32.98
C ARG A 370 7.35 19.32 -31.88
N ALA A 371 6.21 19.11 -31.22
CA ALA A 371 5.76 19.98 -30.15
C ALA A 371 6.73 19.97 -28.94
N LEU A 372 7.27 18.81 -28.58
CA LEU A 372 8.30 18.71 -27.55
C LEU A 372 9.58 19.47 -27.95
N ALA A 373 9.98 19.41 -29.21
CA ALA A 373 11.12 20.17 -29.71
C ALA A 373 10.88 21.68 -29.71
N ASP A 374 9.69 22.14 -30.11
CA ASP A 374 9.30 23.56 -30.10
C ASP A 374 9.30 24.15 -28.68
N GLU A 375 9.00 23.34 -27.67
CA GLU A 375 9.10 23.73 -26.26
C GLU A 375 10.52 23.62 -25.68
N GLY A 376 11.51 23.22 -26.47
CA GLY A 376 12.88 23.02 -26.01
C GLY A 376 13.04 21.82 -25.06
N ILE A 377 12.11 20.88 -25.08
CA ILE A 377 12.12 19.69 -24.24
C ILE A 377 12.96 18.60 -24.90
N ASP A 378 14.14 18.31 -24.33
CA ASP A 378 14.93 17.13 -24.71
C ASP A 378 14.34 15.84 -24.10
N TRP A 379 13.30 15.33 -24.75
CA TRP A 379 12.62 14.11 -24.34
C TRP A 379 13.49 12.85 -24.60
N ARG A 380 14.43 12.89 -25.56
CA ARG A 380 15.30 11.75 -25.88
C ARG A 380 16.28 11.46 -24.76
N ALA A 381 16.83 12.51 -24.15
CA ALA A 381 17.74 12.38 -23.00
C ALA A 381 17.09 11.73 -21.77
N ARG A 382 15.75 11.60 -21.73
CA ARG A 382 15.02 10.93 -20.64
C ARG A 382 15.18 9.40 -20.64
N TYR A 383 15.63 8.80 -21.75
CA TYR A 383 15.81 7.35 -21.87
C TYR A 383 17.28 6.92 -21.77
N HIS A 384 17.47 5.78 -21.12
CA HIS A 384 18.77 5.25 -20.73
C HIS A 384 18.88 3.76 -21.08
N ASP A 385 20.01 3.16 -20.73
CA ASP A 385 20.33 1.74 -20.86
C ASP A 385 19.35 0.81 -20.13
N SER A 386 18.66 1.30 -19.10
CA SER A 386 17.65 0.54 -18.36
C SER A 386 16.39 1.37 -18.10
N ARG A 387 15.22 0.72 -18.15
CA ARG A 387 13.91 1.29 -17.80
C ARG A 387 13.88 1.86 -16.38
N HIS A 388 14.65 1.30 -15.45
CA HIS A 388 14.76 1.83 -14.08
C HIS A 388 15.40 3.22 -14.02
N ARG A 389 16.14 3.61 -15.06
CA ARG A 389 16.80 4.91 -15.16
C ARG A 389 15.99 5.93 -15.95
N TRP A 390 14.84 5.55 -16.52
CA TRP A 390 13.95 6.49 -17.21
C TRP A 390 13.60 7.68 -16.33
N ARG A 391 13.72 8.89 -16.88
CA ARG A 391 13.51 10.18 -16.20
C ARG A 391 12.26 10.87 -16.74
N PRO A 392 11.08 10.62 -16.15
CA PRO A 392 9.80 11.01 -16.75
C PRO A 392 9.62 12.52 -17.00
N PHE A 393 10.11 13.37 -16.10
CA PHE A 393 9.75 14.80 -16.08
C PHE A 393 10.85 15.72 -16.63
N HIS A 394 12.12 15.43 -16.33
CA HIS A 394 13.26 16.26 -16.72
C HIS A 394 14.47 15.38 -17.05
N ALA A 395 15.22 15.74 -18.10
CA ALA A 395 16.42 15.02 -18.52
C ALA A 395 17.47 14.95 -17.39
N ASP A 396 17.60 16.01 -16.59
CA ASP A 396 18.50 16.07 -15.42
C ASP A 396 17.81 15.69 -14.10
N GLY A 397 16.55 15.26 -14.16
CA GLY A 397 15.74 14.93 -12.98
C GLY A 397 16.01 13.55 -12.40
N HIS A 398 15.21 13.21 -11.38
CA HIS A 398 15.21 11.88 -10.78
C HIS A 398 14.67 10.82 -11.75
N SER A 399 15.22 9.60 -11.66
CA SER A 399 14.61 8.48 -12.35
C SER A 399 13.29 8.08 -11.69
N VAL A 400 12.41 7.44 -12.45
CA VAL A 400 11.14 6.91 -11.93
C VAL A 400 11.35 5.98 -10.74
N ARG A 401 12.44 5.21 -10.75
CA ARG A 401 12.83 4.31 -9.66
C ARG A 401 13.12 5.07 -8.37
N MET A 402 13.95 6.12 -8.45
CA MET A 402 14.28 6.96 -7.29
C MET A 402 13.02 7.61 -6.72
N ILE A 403 12.17 8.18 -7.59
CA ILE A 403 10.92 8.82 -7.14
C ILE A 403 10.01 7.81 -6.42
N ALA A 404 9.87 6.59 -6.95
CA ALA A 404 9.05 5.56 -6.33
C ALA A 404 9.63 5.06 -5.00
N GLU A 405 10.93 4.81 -4.94
CA GLU A 405 11.64 4.38 -3.71
C GLU A 405 11.55 5.45 -2.62
N ASP A 406 11.76 6.74 -2.94
CA ASP A 406 11.58 7.87 -2.02
C ASP A 406 10.19 7.88 -1.38
N ILE A 407 9.14 7.66 -2.19
CA ILE A 407 7.77 7.69 -1.71
C ILE A 407 7.44 6.44 -0.89
N ALA A 408 7.94 5.26 -1.28
CA ALA A 408 7.78 4.04 -0.48
C ALA A 408 8.40 4.19 0.92
N ASP A 409 9.59 4.79 1.00
CA ASP A 409 10.24 5.11 2.27
C ASP A 409 9.47 6.16 3.07
N ALA A 410 8.97 7.22 2.41
CA ALA A 410 8.18 8.26 3.07
C ALA A 410 6.85 7.72 3.64
N VAL A 411 6.16 6.84 2.91
CA VAL A 411 4.94 6.16 3.37
C VAL A 411 5.25 5.32 4.62
N GLY A 412 6.38 4.61 4.63
CA GLY A 412 6.82 3.84 5.81
C GLY A 412 7.16 4.70 7.03
N GLN A 413 7.57 5.97 6.83
CA GLN A 413 7.98 6.87 7.91
C GLN A 413 6.83 7.70 8.51
N ARG A 414 5.78 8.01 7.73
CA ARG A 414 4.68 8.91 8.13
C ARG A 414 3.40 8.18 8.55
N GLY A 415 3.42 6.85 8.62
CA GLY A 415 2.27 6.06 9.06
C GLY A 415 1.74 6.56 10.41
N GLN A 416 0.49 7.02 10.42
CA GLN A 416 -0.23 7.36 11.65
C GLN A 416 -0.16 6.20 12.64
N VAL A 417 -0.15 6.53 13.95
CA VAL A 417 0.10 5.73 15.16
C VAL A 417 -0.56 4.32 15.22
N GLN A 418 -1.47 3.97 14.30
CA GLN A 418 -2.15 2.67 14.24
C GLN A 418 -1.82 1.79 13.01
N GLN A 419 -1.10 2.26 11.99
CA GLN A 419 -0.47 1.30 11.07
C GLN A 419 0.78 0.75 11.75
N ARG A 420 0.66 -0.39 12.44
CA ARG A 420 1.78 -1.17 13.00
C ARG A 420 2.98 -1.11 12.05
N GLN A 421 3.99 -0.28 12.36
CA GLN A 421 5.30 -0.12 11.72
C GLN A 421 5.51 -0.94 10.42
N ARG A 422 4.83 -0.63 9.32
CA ARG A 422 4.93 -1.38 8.05
C ARG A 422 5.71 -0.56 7.04
N GLN A 423 6.91 -1.03 6.69
CA GLN A 423 7.70 -0.48 5.61
C GLN A 423 7.23 -1.06 4.27
N VAL A 424 6.97 -0.18 3.32
CA VAL A 424 6.69 -0.55 1.93
C VAL A 424 8.02 -0.83 1.25
N ARG A 425 8.20 -2.03 0.73
CA ARG A 425 9.38 -2.38 -0.07
C ARG A 425 8.96 -2.61 -1.51
N LEU A 426 9.46 -1.79 -2.44
CA LEU A 426 9.21 -2.02 -3.86
C LEU A 426 9.99 -3.24 -4.34
N GLN A 427 9.35 -4.07 -5.14
CA GLN A 427 9.92 -5.26 -5.76
C GLN A 427 9.75 -5.16 -7.26
N TRP A 428 10.86 -5.05 -7.99
CA TRP A 428 10.83 -4.70 -9.39
C TRP A 428 10.61 -5.92 -10.28
N TYR A 429 9.72 -5.78 -11.25
CA TYR A 429 9.41 -6.77 -12.29
C TYR A 429 9.74 -6.16 -13.66
N PRO A 430 10.96 -6.40 -14.19
CA PRO A 430 11.40 -5.78 -15.44
C PRO A 430 10.51 -6.18 -16.62
N PHE A 431 9.99 -5.21 -17.35
CA PHE A 431 9.12 -5.46 -18.49
C PHE A 431 9.80 -6.23 -19.62
N ASP A 432 11.14 -6.18 -19.67
CA ASP A 432 12.02 -6.96 -20.55
C ASP A 432 11.65 -8.45 -20.61
N ALA A 433 11.27 -9.05 -19.48
CA ALA A 433 10.88 -10.45 -19.41
C ALA A 433 9.62 -10.77 -20.24
N LEU A 434 8.69 -9.81 -20.35
CA LEU A 434 7.49 -9.93 -21.18
C LEU A 434 7.81 -9.67 -22.65
N VAL A 435 8.66 -8.67 -22.94
CA VAL A 435 9.09 -8.34 -24.31
C VAL A 435 9.86 -9.51 -24.95
N GLN A 436 10.70 -10.18 -24.17
CA GLN A 436 11.47 -11.36 -24.59
C GLN A 436 10.65 -12.66 -24.55
N ASP A 437 9.36 -12.59 -24.20
CA ASP A 437 8.44 -13.72 -24.05
C ASP A 437 9.04 -14.89 -23.24
N LYS A 438 9.61 -14.57 -22.08
CA LYS A 438 10.24 -15.56 -21.18
C LYS A 438 9.18 -16.49 -20.59
N ALA A 439 9.02 -17.67 -21.21
CA ALA A 439 7.98 -18.65 -20.88
C ALA A 439 7.90 -18.98 -19.36
N LEU A 440 9.04 -19.23 -18.73
CA LEU A 440 9.13 -19.57 -17.30
C LEU A 440 8.67 -18.45 -16.36
N LEU A 441 8.73 -17.19 -16.79
CA LEU A 441 8.30 -16.05 -16.00
C LEU A 441 6.82 -15.68 -16.21
N ARG A 442 6.16 -16.17 -17.27
CA ARG A 442 4.76 -15.79 -17.58
C ARG A 442 3.81 -16.03 -16.41
N GLN A 443 3.94 -17.16 -15.71
CA GLN A 443 3.11 -17.47 -14.54
C GLN A 443 3.35 -16.49 -13.40
N THR A 444 4.60 -16.08 -13.17
CA THR A 444 4.96 -15.07 -12.17
C THR A 444 4.28 -13.73 -12.46
N TYR A 445 4.33 -13.27 -13.72
CA TYR A 445 3.68 -12.02 -14.12
C TYR A 445 2.15 -12.06 -13.97
N ARG A 446 1.52 -13.20 -14.28
CA ARG A 446 0.09 -13.41 -14.03
C ARG A 446 -0.23 -13.39 -12.53
N ALA A 447 0.58 -14.04 -11.71
CA ALA A 447 0.38 -14.11 -10.27
C ALA A 447 0.45 -12.73 -9.62
N ILE A 448 1.42 -11.88 -9.98
CA ILE A 448 1.51 -10.54 -9.42
C ILE A 448 0.39 -9.61 -9.90
N ALA A 449 -0.04 -9.73 -11.15
CA ALA A 449 -1.14 -8.92 -11.64
C ALA A 449 -2.46 -9.28 -10.94
N ARG A 450 -2.67 -10.56 -10.62
CA ARG A 450 -3.82 -11.04 -9.84
C ARG A 450 -3.76 -10.63 -8.37
N ALA A 451 -2.57 -10.66 -7.76
CA ALA A 451 -2.40 -10.29 -6.36
C ALA A 451 -2.49 -8.77 -6.13
N GLY A 452 -2.14 -7.98 -7.15
CA GLY A 452 -2.05 -6.53 -7.09
C GLY A 452 -0.60 -6.06 -7.31
N CYS A 453 -0.42 -5.14 -8.25
CA CYS A 453 0.86 -4.52 -8.55
C CYS A 453 0.68 -3.08 -8.99
N VAL A 454 1.79 -2.33 -9.01
CA VAL A 454 1.85 -0.98 -9.57
C VAL A 454 2.52 -1.03 -10.94
N VAL A 455 1.91 -0.37 -11.93
CA VAL A 455 2.46 -0.26 -13.29
C VAL A 455 2.61 1.21 -13.66
N LEU A 456 3.84 1.58 -13.98
CA LEU A 456 4.24 2.94 -14.34
C LEU A 456 4.46 2.97 -15.86
N VAL A 457 3.64 3.73 -16.58
CA VAL A 457 3.61 3.70 -18.05
C VAL A 457 4.04 5.05 -18.61
N ASP A 458 5.02 5.05 -19.51
CA ASP A 458 5.37 6.20 -20.32
C ASP A 458 4.49 6.27 -21.57
N GLU A 459 3.75 7.36 -21.77
CA GLU A 459 2.84 7.50 -22.90
C GLU A 459 3.57 7.54 -24.24
N VAL A 460 4.77 8.16 -24.28
CA VAL A 460 5.59 8.22 -25.51
C VAL A 460 6.05 6.82 -25.91
N SER A 461 6.39 5.98 -24.93
CA SER A 461 6.81 4.60 -25.17
C SER A 461 5.71 3.71 -25.75
N LEU A 462 4.43 4.10 -25.65
CA LEU A 462 3.33 3.40 -26.31
C LEU A 462 3.27 3.64 -27.82
N PHE A 463 4.10 4.54 -28.37
CA PHE A 463 4.34 4.61 -29.81
C PHE A 463 5.34 3.56 -30.29
N HIS A 464 6.04 2.85 -29.41
CA HIS A 464 6.86 1.71 -29.81
C HIS A 464 5.95 0.48 -29.99
N PRO A 465 5.76 -0.06 -31.21
CA PRO A 465 4.77 -1.11 -31.48
C PRO A 465 4.95 -2.36 -30.62
N THR A 466 6.19 -2.85 -30.49
CA THR A 466 6.49 -4.00 -29.63
C THR A 466 6.08 -3.75 -28.18
N LEU A 467 6.45 -2.62 -27.57
CA LEU A 467 6.11 -2.33 -26.18
C LEU A 467 4.60 -2.18 -25.98
N ARG A 468 3.93 -1.48 -26.90
CA ARG A 468 2.47 -1.32 -26.89
C ARG A 468 1.76 -2.66 -26.96
N GLU A 469 2.08 -3.49 -27.94
CA GLU A 469 1.45 -4.81 -28.13
C GLU A 469 1.76 -5.74 -26.95
N THR A 470 3.00 -5.76 -26.46
CA THR A 470 3.36 -6.54 -25.26
C THR A 470 2.55 -6.07 -24.06
N PHE A 471 2.38 -4.75 -23.87
CA PHE A 471 1.65 -4.20 -22.73
C PHE A 471 0.15 -4.54 -22.82
N GLN A 472 -0.48 -4.31 -23.97
CA GLN A 472 -1.90 -4.60 -24.21
C GLN A 472 -2.24 -6.09 -24.06
N ASN A 473 -1.30 -6.98 -24.41
CA ASN A 473 -1.46 -8.42 -24.25
C ASN A 473 -0.93 -8.95 -22.90
N SER A 474 -0.40 -8.09 -22.04
CA SER A 474 0.14 -8.50 -20.75
C SER A 474 -0.97 -8.73 -19.72
N PRO A 475 -0.70 -9.51 -18.65
CA PRO A 475 -1.63 -9.66 -17.52
C PRO A 475 -1.94 -8.35 -16.77
N PHE A 476 -1.19 -7.29 -17.04
CA PHE A 476 -1.35 -5.98 -16.40
C PHE A 476 -2.49 -5.16 -17.01
N PHE A 477 -2.75 -5.35 -18.30
CA PHE A 477 -3.77 -4.61 -19.01
C PHE A 477 -5.16 -5.12 -18.64
N ASN A 478 -6.14 -4.21 -18.46
CA ASN A 478 -7.52 -4.53 -18.09
C ASN A 478 -7.68 -5.38 -16.81
N ASN A 479 -6.85 -5.13 -15.81
CA ASN A 479 -6.92 -5.82 -14.53
C ASN A 479 -7.21 -4.81 -13.40
N ASP A 480 -8.33 -5.00 -12.70
CA ASP A 480 -8.83 -4.13 -11.64
C ASP A 480 -7.91 -4.12 -10.39
N GLN A 481 -7.15 -5.20 -10.17
CA GLN A 481 -6.17 -5.30 -9.09
C GLN A 481 -4.91 -4.47 -9.37
N VAL A 482 -4.63 -4.14 -10.62
CA VAL A 482 -3.42 -3.42 -11.03
C VAL A 482 -3.63 -1.92 -10.88
N ALA A 483 -2.82 -1.28 -10.03
CA ALA A 483 -2.73 0.16 -9.98
C ALA A 483 -1.88 0.66 -11.15
N ILE A 484 -2.41 1.56 -11.96
CA ILE A 484 -1.77 2.04 -13.17
C ILE A 484 -1.70 3.57 -13.16
N VAL A 485 -0.55 4.08 -13.57
CA VAL A 485 -0.38 5.51 -13.86
C VAL A 485 0.30 5.68 -15.20
N THR A 486 -0.25 6.55 -16.05
CA THR A 486 0.43 7.00 -17.26
C THR A 486 1.06 8.35 -17.03
N VAL A 487 2.29 8.49 -17.51
CA VAL A 487 3.09 9.71 -17.39
C VAL A 487 3.25 10.29 -18.78
N SER A 488 2.88 11.56 -18.88
CA SER A 488 2.99 12.33 -20.12
C SER A 488 4.18 13.28 -20.01
N PRO A 489 4.93 13.52 -21.10
CA PRO A 489 6.02 14.48 -21.09
C PRO A 489 5.54 15.94 -21.00
N LEU A 490 4.23 16.17 -21.14
CA LEU A 490 3.57 17.48 -21.17
C LEU A 490 2.56 17.60 -20.02
N ASP A 491 2.38 18.81 -19.47
CA ASP A 491 1.31 19.09 -18.51
C ASP A 491 -0.04 19.19 -19.27
N PRO A 492 -1.08 18.43 -18.89
CA PRO A 492 -2.36 18.41 -19.60
C PRO A 492 -3.02 19.78 -19.75
N GLY A 493 -2.69 20.80 -18.94
CA GLY A 493 -3.21 22.16 -19.09
C GLY A 493 -2.80 22.95 -20.36
N ARG A 494 -2.25 22.30 -21.40
CA ARG A 494 -1.81 22.93 -22.67
C ARG A 494 -2.65 22.43 -23.85
N GLU A 495 -3.65 23.24 -24.24
CA GLU A 495 -4.81 22.87 -25.10
C GLU A 495 -4.52 22.19 -26.45
N LYS A 496 -3.41 22.49 -27.14
CA LYS A 496 -3.21 22.01 -28.52
C LYS A 496 -2.71 20.56 -28.63
N ILE A 497 -2.03 20.06 -27.60
CA ILE A 497 -1.39 18.73 -27.62
C ILE A 497 -2.18 17.73 -26.77
N GLU A 498 -2.94 18.22 -25.78
CA GLU A 498 -3.86 17.43 -24.97
C GLU A 498 -4.87 16.68 -25.84
N ALA A 499 -5.54 17.35 -26.80
CA ALA A 499 -6.50 16.69 -27.68
C ALA A 499 -5.89 15.55 -28.54
N VAL A 500 -4.61 15.69 -28.92
CA VAL A 500 -3.89 14.67 -29.71
C VAL A 500 -3.51 13.48 -28.84
N LEU A 501 -3.03 13.74 -27.62
CA LEU A 501 -2.67 12.70 -26.65
C LEU A 501 -3.91 12.00 -26.09
N GLU A 502 -4.97 12.72 -25.77
CA GLU A 502 -6.19 12.17 -25.18
C GLU A 502 -6.88 11.19 -26.14
N ASP A 503 -7.03 11.54 -27.42
CA ASP A 503 -7.65 10.64 -28.40
C ASP A 503 -6.78 9.40 -28.70
N ALA A 504 -5.45 9.56 -28.65
CA ALA A 504 -4.52 8.46 -28.87
C ALA A 504 -4.39 7.54 -27.65
N THR A 505 -4.37 8.12 -26.44
CA THR A 505 -4.38 7.41 -25.15
C THR A 505 -5.70 6.68 -24.97
N ARG A 506 -6.84 7.30 -25.27
CA ARG A 506 -8.16 6.64 -25.26
C ARG A 506 -8.20 5.43 -26.19
N ARG A 507 -7.61 5.54 -27.39
CA ARG A 507 -7.54 4.42 -28.35
C ARG A 507 -6.61 3.29 -27.88
N ARG A 508 -5.44 3.62 -27.32
CA ARG A 508 -4.42 2.64 -26.93
C ARG A 508 -4.66 2.01 -25.57
N LEU A 509 -5.33 2.72 -24.67
CA LEU A 509 -5.54 2.37 -23.27
C LEU A 509 -7.02 2.38 -22.88
N ALA A 510 -7.91 1.93 -23.78
CA ALA A 510 -9.36 2.00 -23.58
C ALA A 510 -9.82 1.54 -22.18
N GLY A 511 -9.35 0.38 -21.69
CA GLY A 511 -9.75 -0.07 -20.35
C GLY A 511 -9.14 0.69 -19.18
N ALA A 512 -7.97 1.31 -19.33
CA ALA A 512 -7.46 2.24 -18.32
C ALA A 512 -8.22 3.57 -18.36
N PHE A 513 -8.60 4.03 -19.55
CA PHE A 513 -9.44 5.20 -19.75
C PHE A 513 -10.82 5.03 -19.11
N ASP A 514 -11.47 3.87 -19.29
CA ASP A 514 -12.75 3.59 -18.64
C ASP A 514 -12.62 3.63 -17.10
N ARG A 515 -11.58 2.99 -16.54
CA ARG A 515 -11.29 3.04 -15.10
C ARG A 515 -11.09 4.47 -14.58
N TYR A 516 -10.40 5.31 -15.36
CA TYR A 516 -10.11 6.70 -14.99
C TYR A 516 -11.35 7.61 -15.14
N ALA A 517 -11.96 7.64 -16.32
CA ALA A 517 -12.96 8.64 -16.70
C ALA A 517 -14.41 8.21 -16.41
N VAL A 518 -14.68 6.92 -16.27
CA VAL A 518 -16.02 6.37 -16.06
C VAL A 518 -16.17 5.82 -14.64
N GLU A 519 -15.22 5.00 -14.18
CA GLU A 519 -15.27 4.36 -12.86
C GLU A 519 -14.67 5.22 -11.74
N PHE A 520 -13.88 6.24 -12.09
CA PHE A 520 -13.14 7.09 -11.15
C PHE A 520 -12.27 6.28 -10.17
N ASP A 521 -11.65 5.20 -10.66
CA ASP A 521 -10.79 4.34 -9.85
C ASP A 521 -9.56 5.12 -9.37
N PRO A 522 -9.38 5.35 -8.06
CA PRO A 522 -8.22 6.08 -7.54
C PRO A 522 -6.88 5.34 -7.74
N GLN A 523 -6.91 4.08 -8.16
CA GLN A 523 -5.73 3.32 -8.58
C GLN A 523 -5.44 3.42 -10.08
N CYS A 524 -6.20 4.21 -10.83
CA CYS A 524 -5.97 4.48 -12.26
C CYS A 524 -5.85 5.99 -12.49
N GLU A 525 -4.66 6.46 -12.88
CA GLU A 525 -4.42 7.87 -13.16
C GLU A 525 -3.79 8.03 -14.55
N LEU A 526 -4.23 9.02 -15.32
CA LEU A 526 -3.77 9.22 -16.69
C LEU A 526 -3.13 10.60 -16.89
N ALA A 527 -2.26 10.70 -17.89
CA ALA A 527 -1.64 11.93 -18.36
C ALA A 527 -0.96 12.75 -17.24
N VAL A 528 -0.25 12.08 -16.32
CA VAL A 528 0.47 12.78 -15.24
C VAL A 528 1.67 13.52 -15.82
N GLY A 529 1.55 14.84 -15.95
CA GLY A 529 2.58 15.68 -16.59
C GLY A 529 3.67 16.25 -15.67
N ASN A 530 3.60 16.03 -14.35
CA ASN A 530 4.61 16.57 -13.42
C ASN A 530 4.90 15.70 -12.20
N GLU A 531 6.11 15.85 -11.66
CA GLU A 531 6.63 15.04 -10.55
C GLU A 531 5.78 15.15 -9.27
N ARG A 532 5.19 16.32 -8.98
CA ARG A 532 4.38 16.52 -7.78
C ARG A 532 3.10 15.70 -7.81
N ARG A 533 2.40 15.70 -8.94
CA ARG A 533 1.19 14.87 -9.14
C ARG A 533 1.54 13.39 -9.07
N PHE A 534 2.63 12.98 -9.71
CA PHE A 534 3.10 11.60 -9.67
C PHE A 534 3.47 11.12 -8.26
N ARG A 535 4.22 11.93 -7.51
CA ARG A 535 4.54 11.65 -6.10
C ARG A 535 3.29 11.54 -5.22
N ARG A 536 2.31 12.44 -5.43
CA ARG A 536 1.03 12.40 -4.71
C ARG A 536 0.25 11.13 -5.02
N TRP A 537 0.17 10.73 -6.29
CA TRP A 537 -0.50 9.51 -6.70
C TRP A 537 0.17 8.28 -6.08
N LEU A 538 1.50 8.16 -6.15
CA LEU A 538 2.25 7.06 -5.52
C LEU A 538 2.00 7.00 -4.01
N HIS A 539 1.97 8.15 -3.33
CA HIS A 539 1.72 8.23 -1.90
C HIS A 539 0.33 7.68 -1.51
N CYS A 540 -0.67 7.85 -2.37
CA CYS A 540 -2.01 7.30 -2.16
C CYS A 540 -2.11 5.82 -2.61
N SER A 541 -1.48 5.47 -3.73
CA SER A 541 -1.65 4.17 -4.38
C SER A 541 -0.85 3.04 -3.76
N LEU A 542 0.35 3.32 -3.22
CA LEU A 542 1.15 2.29 -2.56
C LEU A 542 0.43 1.67 -1.34
N PRO A 543 -0.13 2.46 -0.39
CA PRO A 543 -0.94 1.91 0.69
C PRO A 543 -2.18 1.15 0.22
N ALA A 544 -2.88 1.64 -0.80
CA ALA A 544 -4.09 0.98 -1.33
C ALA A 544 -3.75 -0.36 -2.02
N THR A 545 -2.66 -0.41 -2.78
CA THR A 545 -2.16 -1.65 -3.39
C THR A 545 -1.74 -2.65 -2.31
N LEU A 546 -1.14 -2.20 -1.21
CA LEU A 546 -0.81 -3.04 -0.07
C LEU A 546 -2.05 -3.66 0.62
N LEU A 547 -3.20 -2.99 0.59
CA LEU A 547 -4.45 -3.55 1.08
C LEU A 547 -4.99 -4.63 0.12
N ARG A 548 -4.93 -4.40 -1.19
CA ARG A 548 -5.32 -5.41 -2.21
C ARG A 548 -4.49 -6.69 -2.11
N LEU A 549 -3.18 -6.57 -1.88
CA LEU A 549 -2.30 -7.71 -1.61
C LEU A 549 -2.70 -8.53 -0.38
N GLN A 550 -3.47 -7.96 0.56
CA GLN A 550 -3.99 -8.69 1.73
C GLN A 550 -5.30 -9.42 1.44
N GLU A 551 -6.06 -8.94 0.46
CA GLU A 551 -7.36 -9.46 0.06
C GLU A 551 -7.39 -9.72 -1.47
N PRO A 552 -6.51 -10.58 -2.00
CA PRO A 552 -6.52 -10.87 -3.41
C PRO A 552 -7.86 -11.50 -3.79
N GLN A 553 -8.38 -11.13 -4.96
CA GLN A 553 -9.57 -11.80 -5.49
C GLN A 553 -9.31 -13.31 -5.62
N PRO A 554 -10.29 -14.16 -5.24
CA PRO A 554 -10.11 -15.60 -5.24
C PRO A 554 -9.74 -16.10 -6.63
N ASP A 555 -8.66 -16.90 -6.69
CA ASP A 555 -8.22 -17.49 -7.94
C ASP A 555 -9.22 -18.57 -8.40
N ARG A 556 -9.99 -18.26 -9.45
CA ARG A 556 -10.90 -19.23 -10.07
C ARG A 556 -10.18 -20.47 -10.60
N SER A 557 -8.88 -20.39 -10.96
CA SER A 557 -8.10 -21.58 -11.32
C SER A 557 -7.69 -22.43 -10.12
N ALA A 558 -7.38 -21.83 -8.97
CA ALA A 558 -7.13 -22.55 -7.72
C ALA A 558 -8.38 -23.22 -7.17
N LEU A 559 -9.56 -22.63 -7.36
CA LEU A 559 -10.85 -23.27 -7.07
C LEU A 559 -11.08 -24.52 -7.93
N GLY A 560 -10.67 -24.49 -9.20
CA GLY A 560 -10.70 -25.65 -10.09
C GLY A 560 -9.72 -26.75 -9.70
N ALA A 561 -8.50 -26.39 -9.26
CA ALA A 561 -7.50 -27.34 -8.77
C ALA A 561 -7.91 -27.96 -7.42
N LEU A 562 -8.49 -27.18 -6.52
CA LEU A 562 -9.03 -27.65 -5.25
C LEU A 562 -10.26 -28.55 -5.47
N ALA A 563 -11.14 -28.22 -6.41
CA ALA A 563 -12.27 -29.08 -6.79
C ALA A 563 -11.81 -30.42 -7.40
N ALA A 564 -10.70 -30.41 -8.16
CA ALA A 564 -10.07 -31.62 -8.69
C ALA A 564 -9.40 -32.47 -7.59
N GLU A 565 -8.74 -31.85 -6.60
CA GLU A 565 -8.19 -32.54 -5.42
C GLU A 565 -9.27 -33.08 -4.48
N LEU A 566 -10.42 -32.39 -4.36
CA LEU A 566 -11.55 -32.80 -3.53
C LEU A 566 -12.45 -33.85 -4.21
N GLY A 567 -12.13 -34.27 -5.44
CA GLY A 567 -12.87 -35.32 -6.14
C GLY A 567 -14.30 -34.94 -6.52
N GLU A 568 -14.64 -33.65 -6.59
CA GLU A 568 -15.97 -33.21 -7.00
C GLU A 568 -16.09 -33.29 -8.52
N GLY A 569 -16.53 -34.44 -9.00
CA GLY A 569 -16.88 -34.67 -10.38
C GLY A 569 -17.93 -33.67 -10.88
N GLY A 570 -17.58 -32.94 -11.94
CA GLY A 570 -18.51 -32.47 -12.97
C GLY A 570 -19.64 -31.55 -12.52
N LEU A 571 -19.32 -30.29 -12.19
CA LEU A 571 -20.27 -29.20 -12.38
C LEU A 571 -19.83 -28.36 -13.58
N GLN A 572 -20.57 -28.47 -14.67
CA GLN A 572 -20.39 -27.61 -15.83
C GLN A 572 -20.52 -26.13 -15.42
N PRO A 573 -19.65 -25.24 -15.91
CA PRO A 573 -19.79 -23.81 -15.65
C PRO A 573 -21.15 -23.34 -16.21
N LYS A 574 -22.00 -22.79 -15.34
CA LYS A 574 -23.22 -22.11 -15.77
C LYS A 574 -22.83 -20.98 -16.73
N ARG A 575 -23.34 -21.08 -17.95
CA ARG A 575 -23.19 -20.12 -19.05
C ARG A 575 -23.45 -18.69 -18.58
N ASP A 576 -22.66 -17.79 -19.14
CA ASP A 576 -22.70 -16.34 -18.98
C ASP A 576 -24.11 -15.76 -19.08
N TYR A 577 -24.47 -14.89 -18.13
CA TYR A 577 -25.58 -13.97 -18.30
C TYR A 577 -25.20 -12.92 -19.34
N VAL A 578 -25.72 -13.09 -20.56
CA VAL A 578 -25.70 -12.07 -21.61
C VAL A 578 -26.62 -10.94 -21.18
N TRP A 579 -26.07 -9.74 -20.93
CA TRP A 579 -26.85 -8.51 -20.80
C TRP A 579 -27.37 -8.12 -22.19
N GLY A 580 -28.61 -8.51 -22.49
CA GLY A 580 -29.30 -8.12 -23.71
C GLY A 580 -29.75 -6.66 -23.65
N GLY A 581 -28.90 -5.74 -24.11
CA GLY A 581 -29.31 -4.39 -24.51
C GLY A 581 -29.90 -4.42 -25.92
N GLY A 582 -31.18 -4.76 -26.03
CA GLY A 582 -31.94 -4.68 -27.28
C GLY A 582 -32.57 -3.30 -27.48
N ASN A 583 -32.19 -2.63 -28.56
CA ASN A 583 -32.82 -1.43 -29.12
C ASN A 583 -34.36 -1.47 -29.04
N ARG A 584 -34.95 -0.37 -28.57
CA ARG A 584 -36.33 -0.02 -28.94
C ARG A 584 -36.27 0.90 -30.15
N SER A 585 -37.05 0.48 -31.15
CA SER A 585 -37.52 1.18 -32.34
C SER A 585 -37.73 2.69 -32.18
#